data_AF-A0A9W9FBM2-F1
#
_entry.id   AF-A0A9W9FBM2-F1
#
_cell.length_a   1.000
_cell.length_b   1.000
_cell.length_c   1.000
_cell.angle_alpha   90.00
_cell.angle_beta   90.00
_cell.angle_gamma   90.00
#
_symmetry.space_group_name_H-M   'P 1'
#
loop_
_entity.id
_entity.type
_entity.pdbx_description
1 polymer ?
#
loop_
_entity_poly.entity_id
_entity_poly.type
_entity_poly.pdbx_seq_one_letter_code
_entity_poly.pdbx_strand_id
1 'polypeptide(L)'
;MSSVLIFAPGVGLTAGYHRLWAHRSYRACTILKIFLAVIGASTWQWSIKWWVHHHRAHHQYTDTDKDPYNARRGFLYSHIGWLIGFNPSAWGAVDLSDLESDPVVLFQDKYYIPIALATSLGIPIGIAGYGWSDWLGGHAEVERARLLQGDFLSHEDTLRDLPSMDWSKFTSQISRGRCLTCIDNIVYDITGFISDHPGGQETIISSIGRDSTATFYSGYHPHSLNAEAILTKYRVAIAQGFEDDLSGYKDK
;
A
#
# COMPACT_ATOMS: atom_id res chain seq x y z
N MET A 1 -9.02 3.42 -27.74
CA MET A 1 -8.11 2.35 -27.28
C MET A 1 -8.01 2.27 -25.76
N SER A 2 -8.18 3.37 -25.03
CA SER A 2 -8.06 3.41 -23.56
C SER A 2 -8.99 2.44 -22.81
N SER A 3 -10.21 2.18 -23.30
CA SER A 3 -11.17 1.30 -22.60
C SER A 3 -10.71 -0.17 -22.53
N VAL A 4 -10.13 -0.72 -23.59
CA VAL A 4 -9.73 -2.15 -23.64
C VAL A 4 -8.56 -2.43 -22.68
N LEU A 5 -7.64 -1.48 -22.55
CA LEU A 5 -6.52 -1.56 -21.61
C LEU A 5 -6.96 -1.51 -20.14
N ILE A 6 -8.07 -0.83 -19.85
CA ILE A 6 -8.60 -0.70 -18.48
C ILE A 6 -9.44 -1.93 -18.08
N PHE A 7 -10.25 -2.49 -18.98
CA PHE A 7 -11.18 -3.58 -18.65
C PHE A 7 -10.58 -4.99 -18.70
N ALA A 8 -9.63 -5.25 -19.61
CA ALA A 8 -9.04 -6.57 -19.78
C ALA A 8 -8.31 -7.12 -18.52
N PRO A 9 -7.55 -6.31 -17.76
CA PRO A 9 -6.91 -6.77 -16.53
C PRO A 9 -7.92 -7.24 -15.46
N GLY A 10 -9.03 -6.51 -15.31
CA GLY A 10 -10.10 -6.86 -14.37
C GLY A 10 -10.76 -8.21 -14.68
N VAL A 11 -10.86 -8.58 -15.97
CA VAL A 11 -11.34 -9.91 -16.39
C VAL A 11 -10.34 -11.00 -15.98
N GLY A 12 -9.04 -10.77 -16.15
CA GLY A 12 -7.99 -11.71 -15.70
C GLY A 12 -8.06 -12.00 -14.20
N LEU A 13 -8.29 -10.97 -13.40
CA LEU A 13 -8.46 -11.12 -11.95
C LEU A 13 -9.76 -11.84 -11.61
N THR A 14 -10.90 -11.38 -12.13
CA THR A 14 -12.22 -11.87 -11.72
C THR A 14 -12.55 -13.25 -12.31
N ALA A 15 -12.35 -13.44 -13.61
CA ALA A 15 -12.62 -14.71 -14.28
C ALA A 15 -11.48 -15.71 -14.07
N GLY A 16 -10.22 -15.25 -14.05
CA GLY A 16 -9.04 -16.07 -13.83
C GLY A 16 -8.75 -16.27 -12.35
N TYR A 17 -7.95 -15.37 -11.75
CA TYR A 17 -7.39 -15.51 -10.40
C TYR A 17 -8.46 -15.94 -9.37
N HIS A 18 -9.59 -15.25 -9.38
CA HIS A 18 -10.68 -15.45 -8.44
C HIS A 18 -11.53 -16.70 -8.75
N ARG A 19 -12.24 -16.74 -9.89
CA ARG A 19 -13.21 -17.82 -10.16
C ARG A 19 -12.55 -19.14 -10.61
N LEU A 20 -11.54 -19.07 -11.47
CA LEU A 20 -10.90 -20.27 -12.02
C LEU A 20 -9.94 -20.91 -11.02
N TRP A 21 -8.98 -20.14 -10.51
CA TRP A 21 -7.93 -20.70 -9.66
C TRP A 21 -8.29 -20.69 -8.18
N ALA A 22 -8.80 -19.57 -7.62
CA ALA A 22 -9.09 -19.55 -6.18
C ALA A 22 -10.31 -20.39 -5.80
N HIS A 23 -11.45 -20.23 -6.51
CA HIS A 23 -12.70 -20.93 -6.20
C HIS A 23 -12.97 -22.19 -7.02
N ARG A 24 -12.15 -22.50 -8.03
CA ARG A 24 -12.31 -23.69 -8.89
C ARG A 24 -13.74 -23.81 -9.48
N SER A 25 -14.38 -22.68 -9.77
CA SER A 25 -15.81 -22.63 -10.13
C SER A 25 -16.10 -23.17 -11.54
N TYR A 26 -15.08 -23.31 -12.38
CA TYR A 26 -15.19 -23.88 -13.72
C TYR A 26 -13.84 -24.47 -14.17
N ARG A 27 -13.85 -25.21 -15.28
CA ARG A 27 -12.64 -25.71 -15.94
C ARG A 27 -12.42 -24.95 -17.24
N ALA A 28 -11.17 -24.63 -17.55
CA ALA A 28 -10.76 -23.92 -18.75
C ALA A 28 -9.78 -24.76 -19.57
N CYS A 29 -9.83 -24.64 -20.89
CA CYS A 29 -8.78 -25.17 -21.76
C CYS A 29 -7.48 -24.38 -21.57
N THR A 30 -6.34 -24.98 -21.93
CA THR A 30 -5.01 -24.38 -21.73
C THR A 30 -4.87 -23.01 -22.39
N ILE A 31 -5.47 -22.80 -23.56
CA ILE A 31 -5.45 -21.50 -24.26
C ILE A 31 -6.13 -20.42 -23.40
N LEU A 32 -7.32 -20.70 -22.87
CA LEU A 32 -8.03 -19.76 -22.01
C LEU A 32 -7.27 -19.53 -20.70
N LYS A 33 -6.65 -20.56 -20.11
CA LYS A 33 -5.79 -20.41 -18.93
C LYS A 33 -4.63 -19.46 -19.19
N ILE A 34 -3.91 -19.65 -20.29
CA ILE A 34 -2.77 -18.79 -20.67
C ILE A 34 -3.25 -17.36 -20.87
N PHE A 35 -4.35 -17.16 -21.60
CA PHE A 35 -4.92 -15.84 -21.83
C PHE A 35 -5.26 -15.13 -20.51
N LEU A 36 -6.00 -15.79 -19.61
CA LEU A 36 -6.37 -15.25 -18.30
C LEU A 36 -5.16 -14.99 -17.40
N ALA A 37 -4.13 -15.85 -17.46
CA ALA A 37 -2.91 -15.69 -16.69
C ALA A 37 -2.09 -14.47 -17.13
N VAL A 38 -1.98 -14.25 -18.44
CA VAL A 38 -1.24 -13.12 -19.03
C VAL A 38 -1.96 -11.80 -18.75
N ILE A 39 -3.26 -11.70 -19.02
CA ILE A 39 -3.99 -10.45 -18.75
C ILE A 39 -4.15 -10.20 -17.26
N GLY A 40 -4.27 -11.24 -16.43
CA GLY A 40 -4.32 -11.11 -14.97
C GLY A 40 -3.02 -10.54 -14.38
N ALA A 41 -1.85 -10.90 -14.94
CA ALA A 41 -0.57 -10.37 -14.48
C ALA A 41 -0.46 -8.83 -14.64
N SER A 42 -1.22 -8.24 -15.56
CA SER A 42 -1.24 -6.78 -15.78
C SER A 42 -1.93 -5.98 -14.66
N THR A 43 -2.57 -6.63 -13.68
CA THR A 43 -3.17 -5.95 -12.52
C THR A 43 -2.19 -5.65 -11.40
N TRP A 44 -0.94 -6.11 -11.49
CA TRP A 44 0.09 -5.89 -10.47
C TRP A 44 -0.24 -6.43 -9.07
N GLN A 45 -1.14 -7.42 -8.97
CA GLN A 45 -1.54 -8.05 -7.69
C GLN A 45 -0.77 -9.35 -7.38
N TRP A 46 0.49 -9.42 -7.83
CA TRP A 46 1.37 -10.59 -7.74
C TRP A 46 0.91 -11.81 -8.56
N SER A 47 1.67 -12.90 -8.45
CA SER A 47 1.42 -14.12 -9.21
C SER A 47 0.09 -14.77 -8.85
N ILE A 48 -0.41 -15.64 -9.73
CA ILE A 48 -1.63 -16.42 -9.47
C ILE A 48 -1.47 -17.21 -8.16
N LYS A 49 -0.31 -17.87 -7.98
CA LYS A 49 -0.05 -18.70 -6.81
C LYS A 49 -0.11 -17.86 -5.52
N TRP A 50 0.51 -16.69 -5.52
CA TRP A 50 0.52 -15.78 -4.38
C TRP A 50 -0.88 -15.24 -4.06
N TRP A 51 -1.59 -14.74 -5.07
CA TRP A 51 -2.91 -14.14 -4.88
C TRP A 51 -3.93 -15.16 -4.39
N VAL A 52 -3.92 -16.36 -4.99
CA VAL A 52 -4.83 -17.45 -4.60
C VAL A 52 -4.55 -17.93 -3.18
N HIS A 53 -3.28 -17.99 -2.77
CA HIS A 53 -2.93 -18.31 -1.38
C HIS A 53 -3.61 -17.36 -0.40
N HIS A 54 -3.48 -16.05 -0.63
CA HIS A 54 -4.07 -15.05 0.26
C HIS A 54 -5.59 -15.07 0.21
N HIS A 55 -6.17 -15.20 -0.97
CA HIS A 55 -7.62 -15.21 -1.15
C HIS A 55 -8.26 -16.43 -0.48
N ARG A 56 -7.65 -17.61 -0.63
CA ARG A 56 -8.10 -18.82 0.08
C ARG A 56 -7.95 -18.68 1.59
N ALA A 57 -6.82 -18.12 2.07
CA ALA A 57 -6.62 -17.88 3.49
C ALA A 57 -7.66 -16.90 4.05
N HIS A 58 -7.95 -15.82 3.32
CA HIS A 58 -8.99 -14.85 3.67
C HIS A 58 -10.37 -15.52 3.81
N HIS A 59 -10.78 -16.37 2.86
CA HIS A 59 -12.06 -17.08 2.95
C HIS A 59 -12.11 -18.16 4.04
N GLN A 60 -11.01 -18.89 4.25
CA GLN A 60 -10.98 -19.98 5.22
C GLN A 60 -10.88 -19.49 6.66
N TYR A 61 -10.21 -18.36 6.87
CA TYR A 61 -9.90 -17.81 8.18
C TYR A 61 -10.53 -16.43 8.42
N THR A 62 -11.57 -16.08 7.67
CA THR A 62 -12.23 -14.76 7.71
C THR A 62 -12.44 -14.28 9.13
N ASP A 63 -12.13 -13.00 9.37
CA ASP A 63 -12.30 -12.33 10.66
C ASP A 63 -11.47 -12.93 11.83
N THR A 64 -10.42 -13.68 11.53
CA THR A 64 -9.43 -14.17 12.51
C THR A 64 -8.05 -13.58 12.25
N ASP A 65 -7.12 -13.73 13.20
CA ASP A 65 -5.73 -13.28 13.01
C ASP A 65 -4.97 -14.00 11.89
N LYS A 66 -5.52 -15.11 11.38
CA LYS A 66 -4.97 -15.86 10.25
C LYS A 66 -5.45 -15.35 8.90
N ASP A 67 -6.41 -14.43 8.87
CA ASP A 67 -6.87 -13.73 7.66
C ASP A 67 -5.89 -12.61 7.29
N PRO A 68 -5.28 -12.65 6.09
CA PRO A 68 -4.37 -11.59 5.64
C PRO A 68 -4.97 -10.19 5.68
N TYR A 69 -6.29 -10.05 5.47
CA TYR A 69 -6.97 -8.77 5.32
C TYR A 69 -8.04 -8.54 6.39
N ASN A 70 -7.85 -9.15 7.58
CA ASN A 70 -8.82 -9.17 8.67
C ASN A 70 -9.49 -7.81 8.92
N ALA A 71 -10.78 -7.72 8.57
CA ALA A 71 -11.57 -6.50 8.68
C ALA A 71 -11.77 -6.04 10.14
N ARG A 72 -11.64 -6.94 11.12
CA ARG A 72 -11.72 -6.59 12.55
C ARG A 72 -10.57 -5.71 13.02
N ARG A 73 -9.45 -5.67 12.29
CA ARG A 73 -8.34 -4.73 12.54
C ARG A 73 -8.62 -3.32 12.02
N GLY A 74 -9.84 -3.10 11.51
CA GLY A 74 -10.32 -1.81 11.04
C GLY A 74 -10.17 -1.63 9.54
N PHE A 75 -10.96 -0.70 9.01
CA PHE A 75 -11.05 -0.39 7.58
C PHE A 75 -9.68 -0.13 6.94
N LEU A 76 -8.83 0.65 7.60
CA LEU A 76 -7.50 1.00 7.06
C LEU A 76 -6.59 -0.22 6.94
N TYR A 77 -6.69 -1.19 7.85
CA TYR A 77 -5.91 -2.43 7.79
C TYR A 77 -6.36 -3.29 6.61
N SER A 78 -7.66 -3.58 6.50
CA SER A 78 -8.21 -4.41 5.42
C SER A 78 -8.06 -3.78 4.04
N HIS A 79 -8.04 -2.44 3.96
CA HIS A 79 -7.90 -1.74 2.68
C HIS A 79 -6.46 -1.70 2.18
N ILE A 80 -5.50 -1.33 3.03
CA ILE A 80 -4.08 -1.17 2.61
C ILE A 80 -3.07 -1.53 3.71
N GLY A 81 -3.43 -1.45 4.99
CA GLY A 81 -2.49 -1.61 6.10
C GLY A 81 -1.87 -3.00 6.19
N TRP A 82 -2.53 -4.03 5.68
CA TRP A 82 -1.99 -5.39 5.60
C TRP A 82 -0.71 -5.49 4.74
N LEU A 83 -0.53 -4.61 3.75
CA LEU A 83 0.68 -4.55 2.92
C LEU A 83 1.88 -4.03 3.71
N ILE A 84 1.64 -3.18 4.72
CA ILE A 84 2.67 -2.56 5.55
C ILE A 84 3.12 -3.53 6.65
N GLY A 85 2.16 -4.24 7.27
CA GLY A 85 2.40 -5.28 8.27
C GLY A 85 2.55 -6.68 7.68
N PHE A 86 3.20 -6.80 6.52
CA PHE A 86 3.30 -8.05 5.77
C PHE A 86 4.01 -9.14 6.58
N ASN A 87 3.25 -10.13 7.05
CA ASN A 87 3.78 -11.28 7.78
C ASN A 87 3.16 -12.59 7.27
N PRO A 88 3.75 -13.20 6.21
CA PRO A 88 3.22 -14.42 5.62
C PRO A 88 3.17 -15.61 6.57
N SER A 89 4.06 -15.63 7.57
CA SER A 89 4.13 -16.72 8.55
C SER A 89 2.94 -16.71 9.52
N ALA A 90 2.23 -15.58 9.64
CA ALA A 90 1.04 -15.46 10.48
C ALA A 90 -0.24 -15.97 9.81
N TRP A 91 -0.23 -16.15 8.49
CA TRP A 91 -1.44 -16.54 7.76
C TRP A 91 -1.73 -18.02 7.88
N GLY A 92 -3.01 -18.35 7.76
CA GLY A 92 -3.45 -19.73 7.87
C GLY A 92 -3.04 -20.59 6.67
N ALA A 93 -2.65 -21.83 6.93
CA ALA A 93 -2.32 -22.78 5.89
C ALA A 93 -3.54 -23.13 5.03
N VAL A 94 -3.35 -23.16 3.72
CA VAL A 94 -4.38 -23.58 2.74
C VAL A 94 -3.80 -24.55 1.74
N ASP A 95 -4.65 -25.38 1.16
CA ASP A 95 -4.28 -26.28 0.07
C ASP A 95 -3.96 -25.47 -1.19
N LEU A 96 -2.79 -25.72 -1.79
CA LEU A 96 -2.32 -25.15 -3.06
C LEU A 96 -1.86 -26.23 -4.04
N SER A 97 -2.07 -27.51 -3.73
CA SER A 97 -1.57 -28.65 -4.51
C SER A 97 -2.05 -28.61 -5.96
N ASP A 98 -3.27 -28.12 -6.19
CA ASP A 98 -3.82 -27.92 -7.53
C ASP A 98 -3.02 -26.90 -8.35
N LEU A 99 -2.59 -25.80 -7.73
CA LEU A 99 -1.78 -24.78 -8.39
C LEU A 99 -0.37 -25.28 -8.67
N GLU A 100 0.18 -26.08 -7.77
CA GLU A 100 1.50 -26.72 -7.92
C GLU A 100 1.54 -27.76 -9.03
N SER A 101 0.37 -28.27 -9.42
CA SER A 101 0.22 -29.18 -10.54
C SER A 101 -0.12 -28.50 -11.88
N ASP A 102 -0.42 -27.19 -11.89
CA ASP A 102 -0.84 -26.48 -13.11
C ASP A 102 0.38 -25.80 -13.79
N PRO A 103 0.82 -26.27 -14.97
CA PRO A 103 2.00 -25.72 -15.64
C PRO A 103 1.86 -24.25 -16.03
N VAL A 104 0.64 -23.76 -16.28
CA VAL A 104 0.40 -22.35 -16.62
C VAL A 104 0.63 -21.49 -15.40
N VAL A 105 0.18 -21.95 -14.23
CA VAL A 105 0.38 -21.23 -12.96
C VAL A 105 1.86 -21.19 -12.60
N LEU A 106 2.56 -22.31 -12.69
CA LEU A 106 4.00 -22.38 -12.41
C LEU A 106 4.82 -21.50 -13.37
N PHE A 107 4.47 -21.51 -14.66
CA PHE A 107 5.10 -20.63 -15.65
C PHE A 107 4.88 -19.15 -15.30
N GLN A 108 3.63 -18.79 -14.99
CA GLN A 108 3.29 -17.41 -14.68
C GLN A 108 3.95 -16.94 -13.38
N ASP A 109 4.05 -17.79 -12.36
CA ASP A 109 4.72 -17.50 -11.09
C ASP A 109 6.22 -17.25 -11.32
N LYS A 110 6.88 -18.10 -12.10
CA LYS A 110 8.31 -17.97 -12.43
C LYS A 110 8.63 -16.71 -13.24
N TYR A 111 7.76 -16.34 -14.19
CA TYR A 111 7.99 -15.23 -15.12
C TYR A 111 7.07 -14.03 -14.87
N TYR A 112 6.52 -13.91 -13.65
CA TYR A 112 5.52 -12.92 -13.31
C TYR A 112 5.95 -11.49 -13.68
N ILE A 113 7.14 -11.06 -13.21
CA ILE A 113 7.64 -9.71 -13.43
C ILE A 113 7.82 -9.40 -14.93
N PRO A 114 8.51 -10.24 -15.73
CA PRO A 114 8.55 -10.06 -17.18
C PRO A 114 7.18 -9.99 -17.85
N ILE A 115 6.24 -10.87 -17.48
CA ILE A 115 4.89 -10.88 -18.07
C ILE A 115 4.12 -9.62 -17.70
N ALA A 116 4.17 -9.20 -16.44
CA ALA A 116 3.51 -7.99 -15.95
C ALA A 116 4.05 -6.73 -16.66
N LEU A 117 5.37 -6.60 -16.77
CA LEU A 117 6.00 -5.48 -17.50
C LEU A 117 5.65 -5.49 -18.99
N ALA A 118 5.71 -6.67 -19.63
CA ALA A 118 5.36 -6.80 -21.05
C ALA A 118 3.90 -6.44 -21.31
N THR A 119 2.98 -6.89 -20.46
CA THR A 119 1.54 -6.66 -20.66
C THR A 119 1.08 -5.27 -20.26
N SER A 120 1.73 -4.64 -19.27
CA SER A 120 1.34 -3.34 -18.75
C SER A 120 2.03 -2.17 -19.45
N LEU A 121 3.27 -2.37 -19.91
CA LEU A 121 4.09 -1.33 -20.54
C LEU A 121 4.42 -1.70 -21.99
N GLY A 122 5.02 -2.87 -22.22
CA GLY A 122 5.60 -3.22 -23.51
C GLY A 122 4.59 -3.32 -24.66
N ILE A 123 3.52 -4.10 -24.46
CA ILE A 123 2.47 -4.33 -25.46
C ILE A 123 1.70 -3.04 -25.75
N PRO A 124 1.21 -2.28 -24.75
CA PRO A 124 0.49 -1.03 -25.02
C PRO A 124 1.35 0.00 -25.78
N ILE A 125 2.60 0.21 -25.34
CA ILE A 125 3.54 1.13 -26.01
C ILE A 125 3.83 0.65 -27.44
N GLY A 126 4.09 -0.64 -27.62
CA GLY A 126 4.36 -1.23 -28.93
C GLY A 126 3.17 -1.08 -29.88
N ILE A 127 1.94 -1.32 -29.41
CA ILE A 127 0.73 -1.14 -30.22
C ILE A 127 0.58 0.32 -30.64
N ALA A 128 0.73 1.28 -29.73
CA ALA A 128 0.63 2.71 -30.04
C ALA A 128 1.74 3.16 -31.02
N GLY A 129 2.97 2.75 -30.77
CA GLY A 129 4.13 3.06 -31.60
C GLY A 129 4.06 2.47 -33.00
N TYR A 130 3.82 1.16 -33.13
CA TYR A 130 3.77 0.52 -34.45
C TYR A 130 2.45 0.77 -35.20
N GLY A 131 1.32 0.89 -34.49
CA GLY A 131 0.01 1.07 -35.12
C GLY A 131 -0.30 2.52 -35.50
N TRP A 132 0.12 3.49 -34.68
CA TRP A 132 -0.23 4.91 -34.83
C TRP A 132 1.00 5.83 -34.91
N SER A 133 2.22 5.28 -34.92
CA SER A 133 3.47 6.08 -34.85
C SER A 133 3.55 6.98 -33.61
N ASP A 134 2.82 6.61 -32.55
CA ASP A 134 2.69 7.42 -31.34
C ASP A 134 3.33 6.74 -30.12
N TRP A 135 4.66 6.74 -30.10
CA TRP A 135 5.45 6.19 -29.00
C TRP A 135 5.28 6.98 -27.70
N LEU A 136 5.21 8.31 -27.82
CA LEU A 136 5.13 9.24 -26.70
C LEU A 136 3.74 9.21 -26.05
N GLY A 137 2.67 9.19 -26.84
CA GLY A 137 1.30 9.02 -26.35
C GLY A 137 1.08 7.64 -25.73
N GLY A 138 1.66 6.59 -26.30
CA GLY A 138 1.65 5.24 -25.70
C GLY A 138 2.28 5.21 -24.31
N HIS A 139 3.46 5.83 -24.14
CA HIS A 139 4.11 5.93 -22.82
C HIS A 139 3.30 6.81 -21.85
N ALA A 140 2.80 7.95 -22.32
CA ALA A 140 2.03 8.89 -21.48
C ALA A 140 0.71 8.29 -20.99
N GLU A 141 0.03 7.49 -21.80
CA GLU A 141 -1.23 6.83 -21.42
C GLU A 141 -0.99 5.71 -20.41
N VAL A 142 0.11 4.97 -20.55
CA VAL A 142 0.52 3.96 -19.58
C VAL A 142 0.85 4.60 -18.23
N GLU A 143 1.57 5.73 -18.22
CA GLU A 143 1.86 6.46 -16.98
C GLU A 143 0.58 7.02 -16.36
N ARG A 144 -0.35 7.54 -17.16
CA ARG A 144 -1.67 7.95 -16.68
C ARG A 144 -2.46 6.79 -16.09
N ALA A 145 -2.49 5.62 -16.73
CA ALA A 145 -3.17 4.44 -16.21
C ALA A 145 -2.54 3.93 -14.90
N ARG A 146 -1.21 4.04 -14.77
CA ARG A 146 -0.47 3.74 -13.54
C ARG A 146 -0.79 4.72 -12.42
N LEU A 147 -0.87 6.02 -12.72
CA LEU A 147 -1.29 7.05 -11.78
C LEU A 147 -2.75 6.88 -11.37
N LEU A 148 -3.66 6.61 -12.31
CA LEU A 148 -5.06 6.31 -11.98
C LEU A 148 -5.24 5.02 -11.13
N GLN A 149 -4.29 4.09 -11.17
CA GLN A 149 -4.22 2.92 -10.29
C GLN A 149 -3.49 3.20 -8.96
N GLY A 150 -2.70 4.27 -8.87
CA GLY A 150 -1.84 4.62 -7.75
C GLY A 150 -2.12 5.98 -7.09
N ASP A 151 -3.15 6.70 -7.52
CA ASP A 151 -3.53 8.02 -7.00
C ASP A 151 -4.23 7.85 -5.65
N PHE A 152 -3.41 7.55 -4.64
CA PHE A 152 -3.65 7.92 -3.27
C PHE A 152 -2.50 8.84 -2.82
N LEU A 153 -2.75 10.14 -3.01
CA LEU A 153 -2.11 11.31 -2.39
C LEU A 153 -0.62 11.55 -2.71
N SER A 154 -0.40 12.42 -3.70
CA SER A 154 0.81 13.23 -3.80
C SER A 154 1.06 13.99 -2.48
N HIS A 155 2.29 13.91 -1.99
CA HIS A 155 2.75 14.49 -0.71
C HIS A 155 2.50 16.01 -0.60
N GLU A 156 2.48 16.73 -1.73
CA GLU A 156 2.31 18.19 -1.81
C GLU A 156 0.85 18.66 -1.68
N ASP A 157 -0.13 17.90 -2.16
CA ASP A 157 -1.53 18.36 -2.17
C ASP A 157 -2.20 18.24 -0.80
N THR A 158 -1.67 17.39 0.08
CA THR A 158 -2.20 17.19 1.46
C THR A 158 -1.75 18.24 2.47
N LEU A 159 -0.72 19.05 2.16
CA LEU A 159 -0.19 20.06 3.07
C LEU A 159 -0.86 21.43 2.89
N ARG A 160 -1.44 21.71 1.71
CA ARG A 160 -2.02 23.02 1.37
C ARG A 160 -3.25 23.39 2.22
N ASP A 161 -3.98 22.39 2.72
CA ASP A 161 -5.22 22.59 3.47
C ASP A 161 -5.05 22.44 5.00
N LEU A 162 -3.83 22.21 5.50
CA LEU A 162 -3.62 22.05 6.93
C LEU A 162 -3.64 23.41 7.63
N PRO A 163 -4.37 23.55 8.75
CA PRO A 163 -4.36 24.77 9.54
C PRO A 163 -2.98 24.98 10.17
N SER A 164 -2.60 26.23 10.47
CA SER A 164 -1.42 26.48 11.29
C SER A 164 -1.72 26.30 12.79
N MET A 165 -0.70 25.90 13.54
CA MET A 165 -0.76 25.72 14.99
C MET A 165 0.46 26.37 15.64
N ASP A 166 0.19 27.25 16.61
CA ASP A 166 1.21 27.86 17.48
C ASP A 166 1.47 26.98 18.73
N TRP A 167 2.53 27.32 19.46
CA TRP A 167 2.96 26.57 20.64
C TRP A 167 1.92 26.56 21.78
N SER A 168 1.23 27.67 21.99
CA SER A 168 0.18 27.79 23.00
C SER A 168 -0.99 26.84 22.73
N LYS A 169 -1.44 26.76 21.48
CA LYS A 169 -2.48 25.84 21.04
C LYS A 169 -2.00 24.39 21.10
N PHE A 170 -0.76 24.12 20.69
CA PHE A 170 -0.15 22.79 20.76
C PHE A 170 -0.14 22.25 22.20
N THR A 171 0.40 23.02 23.15
CA THR A 171 0.45 22.65 24.57
C THR A 171 -0.94 22.57 25.21
N SER A 172 -1.87 23.47 24.83
CA SER A 172 -3.27 23.43 25.27
C SER A 172 -4.01 22.15 24.83
N GLN A 173 -3.71 21.62 23.64
CA GLN A 173 -4.31 20.37 23.16
C GLN A 173 -3.76 19.16 23.93
N ILE A 174 -2.48 19.20 24.29
CA ILE A 174 -1.85 18.15 25.10
C ILE A 174 -2.43 18.12 26.51
N SER A 175 -2.63 19.29 27.14
CA SER A 175 -3.26 19.37 28.46
C SER A 175 -4.72 18.91 28.47
N ARG A 176 -5.39 18.91 27.31
CA ARG A 176 -6.73 18.33 27.09
C ARG A 176 -6.70 16.82 26.79
N GLY A 177 -5.53 16.20 26.82
CA GLY A 177 -5.37 14.75 26.69
C GLY A 177 -5.04 14.24 25.28
N ARG A 178 -4.72 15.13 24.32
CA ARG A 178 -4.21 14.67 23.00
C ARG A 178 -2.72 14.39 23.06
N CYS A 179 -2.28 13.34 22.38
CA CYS A 179 -0.87 13.02 22.21
C CYS A 179 -0.38 13.61 20.89
N LEU A 180 0.24 14.79 20.93
CA LEU A 180 0.77 15.47 19.76
C LEU A 180 2.29 15.45 19.71
N THR A 181 2.88 15.32 18.54
CA THR A 181 4.34 15.47 18.31
C THR A 181 4.59 16.29 17.06
N CYS A 182 5.74 16.95 16.98
CA CYS A 182 6.15 17.73 15.82
C CYS A 182 7.30 17.04 15.09
N ILE A 183 7.21 16.88 13.78
CA ILE A 183 8.28 16.36 12.92
C ILE A 183 8.31 17.22 11.64
N ASP A 184 9.46 17.80 11.35
CA ASP A 184 9.72 18.64 10.19
C ASP A 184 8.66 19.73 9.99
N ASN A 185 8.43 20.54 11.03
CA ASN A 185 7.42 21.61 11.06
C ASN A 185 5.98 21.17 10.82
N ILE A 186 5.67 19.88 10.94
CA ILE A 186 4.31 19.35 10.85
C ILE A 186 3.91 18.75 12.19
N VAL A 187 2.72 19.10 12.66
CA VAL A 187 2.13 18.56 13.89
C VAL A 187 1.34 17.31 13.54
N TYR A 188 1.62 16.23 14.28
CA TYR A 188 0.95 14.95 14.16
C TYR A 188 0.16 14.62 15.43
N ASP A 189 -1.07 14.14 15.29
CA ASP A 189 -1.83 13.52 16.37
C ASP A 189 -1.63 12.02 16.37
N ILE A 190 -0.82 11.54 17.31
CA ILE A 190 -0.44 10.15 17.46
C ILE A 190 -1.28 9.42 18.51
N THR A 191 -2.33 10.04 19.06
CA THR A 191 -3.15 9.45 20.14
C THR A 191 -3.65 8.04 19.81
N GLY A 192 -4.14 7.85 18.58
CA GLY A 192 -4.59 6.54 18.09
C GLY A 192 -3.49 5.65 17.53
N PHE A 193 -2.26 6.14 17.40
CA PHE A 193 -1.14 5.40 16.81
C PHE A 193 -0.19 4.81 17.86
N ILE A 194 -0.22 5.29 19.11
CA ILE A 194 0.70 4.83 20.17
C ILE A 194 0.68 3.31 20.29
N SER A 195 -0.50 2.68 20.29
CA SER A 195 -0.63 1.22 20.42
C SER A 195 -0.05 0.43 19.27
N ASP A 196 0.02 1.05 18.10
CA ASP A 196 0.32 0.41 16.81
C ASP A 196 1.75 0.72 16.35
N HIS A 197 2.50 1.52 17.13
CA HIS A 197 3.86 1.92 16.80
C HIS A 197 4.81 0.71 16.81
N PRO A 198 5.45 0.35 15.67
CA PRO A 198 6.28 -0.87 15.56
C PRO A 198 7.52 -0.87 16.47
N GLY A 199 8.01 0.32 16.86
CA GLY A 199 9.14 0.47 17.78
C GLY A 199 8.77 0.36 19.26
N GLY A 200 7.50 0.10 19.59
CA GLY A 200 7.00 0.02 20.96
C GLY A 200 6.40 1.35 21.46
N GLN A 201 5.50 1.23 22.44
CA GLN A 201 4.74 2.34 23.01
C GLN A 201 5.61 3.32 23.80
N GLU A 202 6.59 2.82 24.56
CA GLU A 202 7.44 3.65 25.43
C GLU A 202 8.25 4.68 24.63
N THR A 203 8.78 4.27 23.47
CA THR A 203 9.57 5.14 22.60
C THR A 203 8.73 6.29 22.04
N ILE A 204 7.51 6.01 21.57
CA ILE A 204 6.65 7.04 20.99
C ILE A 204 5.99 7.93 22.06
N ILE A 205 5.72 7.42 23.26
CA ILE A 205 5.21 8.23 24.37
C ILE A 205 6.21 9.34 24.73
N SER A 206 7.51 9.08 24.64
CA SER A 206 8.55 10.09 24.89
C SER A 206 8.57 11.26 23.90
N SER A 207 7.93 11.10 22.73
CA SER A 207 7.84 12.11 21.66
C SER A 207 6.72 13.13 21.88
N ILE A 208 5.82 12.88 22.83
CA ILE A 208 4.64 13.71 23.09
C ILE A 208 5.09 15.08 23.59
N GLY A 209 4.59 16.13 22.94
CA GLY A 209 4.88 17.52 23.28
C GLY A 209 6.25 18.02 22.87
N ARG A 210 6.96 17.28 22.01
CA ARG A 210 8.31 17.63 21.57
C ARG A 210 8.41 17.69 20.05
N ASP A 211 9.41 18.42 19.58
CA ASP A 211 9.94 18.24 18.23
C ASP A 211 10.83 17.00 18.21
N SER A 212 10.37 16.00 17.46
CA SER A 212 11.01 14.70 17.32
C SER A 212 11.68 14.55 15.95
N THR A 213 11.86 15.63 15.19
CA THR A 213 12.51 15.63 13.87
C THR A 213 13.88 14.96 13.92
N ALA A 214 14.73 15.36 14.86
CA ALA A 214 16.06 14.78 15.02
C ALA A 214 16.01 13.29 15.39
N THR A 215 15.10 12.89 16.27
CA THR A 215 14.93 11.49 16.66
C THR A 215 14.39 10.64 15.51
N PHE A 216 13.51 11.22 14.69
CA PHE A 216 12.87 10.54 13.57
C PHE A 216 13.86 10.26 12.43
N TYR A 217 14.65 11.27 12.04
CA TYR A 217 15.59 11.18 10.92
C TYR A 217 17.02 10.74 11.30
N SER A 218 17.47 11.09 12.51
CA SER A 218 18.88 10.97 12.92
C SER A 218 19.07 10.17 14.23
N GLY A 219 18.03 9.48 14.70
CA GLY A 219 18.08 8.66 15.91
C GLY A 219 18.86 7.34 15.75
N TYR A 220 18.90 6.56 16.84
CA TYR A 220 19.54 5.23 16.88
C TYR A 220 18.92 4.24 15.86
N HIS A 221 17.65 4.47 15.49
CA HIS A 221 16.94 3.77 14.42
C HIS A 221 16.26 4.79 13.50
N PRO A 222 16.91 5.24 12.41
CA PRO A 222 16.31 6.17 11.47
C PRO A 222 15.12 5.51 10.77
N HIS A 223 14.04 6.28 10.59
CA HIS A 223 12.82 5.79 9.98
C HIS A 223 12.96 5.63 8.46
N SER A 224 12.25 4.64 7.90
CA SER A 224 12.21 4.41 6.45
C SER A 224 11.16 5.30 5.77
N LEU A 225 11.23 5.43 4.44
CA LEU A 225 10.21 6.13 3.63
C LEU A 225 8.78 5.60 3.88
N ASN A 226 8.63 4.33 4.27
CA ASN A 226 7.33 3.76 4.62
C ASN A 226 6.77 4.37 5.91
N ALA A 227 7.63 4.70 6.88
CA ALA A 227 7.20 5.36 8.12
C ALA A 227 6.76 6.81 7.85
N GLU A 228 7.43 7.52 6.94
CA GLU A 228 6.98 8.84 6.48
C GLU A 228 5.60 8.77 5.82
N ALA A 229 5.35 7.74 5.01
CA ALA A 229 4.05 7.53 4.39
C ALA A 229 2.94 7.30 5.45
N ILE A 230 3.23 6.59 6.53
CA ILE A 230 2.28 6.37 7.64
C ILE A 230 1.95 7.69 8.35
N LEU A 231 2.96 8.53 8.60
CA LEU A 231 2.78 9.83 9.27
C LEU A 231 1.79 10.74 8.54
N THR A 232 1.69 10.64 7.21
CA THR A 232 0.76 11.48 6.43
C THR A 232 -0.70 11.42 6.91
N LYS A 233 -1.12 10.29 7.48
CA LYS A 233 -2.49 10.07 8.00
C LYS A 233 -2.77 10.80 9.31
N TYR A 234 -1.72 11.14 10.06
CA TYR A 234 -1.82 11.71 11.40
C TYR A 234 -1.57 13.21 11.43
N ARG A 235 -1.36 13.84 10.26
CA ARG A 235 -1.14 15.28 10.13
C ARG A 235 -2.36 16.06 10.59
N VAL A 236 -2.15 17.05 11.45
CA VAL A 236 -3.23 17.90 11.96
C VAL A 236 -3.01 19.39 11.76
N ALA A 237 -1.75 19.83 11.65
CA ALA A 237 -1.42 21.23 11.43
C ALA A 237 0.02 21.42 10.95
N ILE A 238 0.31 22.60 10.43
CA ILE A 238 1.68 23.10 10.22
C ILE A 238 2.10 23.86 11.48
N ALA A 239 3.26 23.51 12.05
CA ALA A 239 3.83 24.18 13.20
C ALA A 239 4.32 25.58 12.79
N GLN A 240 3.86 26.62 13.48
CA GLN A 240 4.22 28.00 13.20
C GLN A 240 4.83 28.62 14.47
N GLY A 241 6.09 29.06 14.38
CA GLY A 241 6.81 29.72 15.48
C GLY A 241 7.34 28.78 16.57
N PHE A 242 7.61 27.51 16.25
CA PHE A 242 8.19 26.56 17.21
C PHE A 242 9.69 26.80 17.45
N GLU A 243 10.38 27.53 16.57
CA GLU A 243 11.84 27.73 16.60
C GLU A 243 12.36 28.43 17.87
N ASP A 244 11.56 29.27 18.53
CA ASP A 244 11.96 29.98 19.75
C ASP A 244 11.79 29.14 21.05
N ASP A 245 10.84 28.21 21.08
CA ASP A 245 10.44 27.47 22.29
C ASP A 245 11.06 26.06 22.40
N LEU A 246 11.64 25.53 21.31
CA LEU A 246 12.30 24.21 21.30
C LEU A 246 13.69 24.19 21.97
N SER A 247 14.19 25.35 22.38
CA SER A 247 15.43 25.49 23.16
C SER A 247 15.26 25.02 24.63
N GLY A 248 14.03 24.95 25.14
CA GLY A 248 13.75 24.69 26.55
C GLY A 248 13.69 23.21 26.99
N TYR A 249 13.79 22.25 26.07
CA TYR A 249 13.63 20.81 26.39
C TYR A 249 14.85 19.95 26.02
N LYS A 250 16.02 20.56 25.79
CA LYS A 250 17.27 19.81 25.58
C LYS A 250 17.94 19.34 26.88
N ASP A 251 17.55 19.87 28.03
CA ASP A 251 18.18 19.55 29.32
C ASP A 251 17.15 19.40 30.44
N LYS A 252 16.52 18.22 30.57
CA LYS A 252 16.05 17.63 31.84
C LYS A 252 15.99 16.11 31.74
#